data_AF-A0A3P7J5F6-F1
#
_entry.id   AF-A0A3P7J5F6-F1
#
_cell.length_a   1.000
_cell.length_b   1.000
_cell.length_c   1.000
_cell.angle_alpha   90.00
_cell.angle_beta   90.00
_cell.angle_gamma   90.00
#
_symmetry.space_group_name_H-M   'P 1'
#
loop_
_entity.id
_entity.type
_entity.pdbx_description
1 polymer ?
#
loop_
_entity_poly.entity_id
_entity_poly.type
_entity_poly.pdbx_seq_one_letter_code
_entity_poly.pdbx_strand_id
1 'polypeptide(L)'
;MLAPKPEGPVGTEPITWSEFVSHVLPTGQIQKIIVFPERDVAYIYTYAGAKTRTGERMAAIYRLGIPSVPKFEEEVRAAEAAARLPPEYWTP
;
A
#
# COMPACT_ATOMS: atom_id res chain seq x y z
N MET A 1 -21.64 9.11 25.56
CA MET A 1 -21.36 8.00 24.63
C MET A 1 -20.05 8.32 23.92
N LEU A 2 -19.00 7.54 24.12
CA LEU A 2 -17.76 7.69 23.35
C LEU A 2 -18.00 7.10 21.96
N ALA A 3 -17.83 7.90 20.91
CA ALA A 3 -17.71 7.35 19.55
C ALA A 3 -16.53 6.36 19.51
N PRO A 4 -16.63 5.24 18.79
CA PRO A 4 -15.49 4.35 18.60
C PRO A 4 -14.35 5.16 17.96
N LYS A 5 -13.17 5.10 18.57
CA LYS A 5 -11.95 5.71 18.03
C LYS A 5 -11.69 5.07 16.66
N PRO A 6 -11.47 5.84 15.59
CA PRO A 6 -11.27 5.27 14.26
C PRO A 6 -10.11 4.27 14.29
N GLU A 7 -10.35 3.06 13.80
CA GLU A 7 -9.43 1.92 13.79
C GLU A 7 -8.31 2.07 12.73
N GLY A 8 -8.03 3.29 12.29
CA GLY A 8 -7.06 3.58 11.24
C GLY A 8 -7.07 5.04 10.81
N PRO A 9 -6.26 5.37 9.78
CA PRO A 9 -6.30 6.68 9.13
C PRO A 9 -7.70 6.98 8.58
N VAL A 10 -8.08 8.25 8.56
CA VAL A 10 -9.36 8.68 7.95
C VAL A 10 -9.18 8.74 6.43
N GLY A 11 -10.19 8.32 5.66
CA GLY A 11 -10.20 8.45 4.20
C GLY A 11 -9.40 7.40 3.43
N THR A 12 -9.28 6.18 3.97
CA THR A 12 -8.59 5.08 3.26
C THR A 12 -9.48 4.42 2.22
N GLU A 13 -8.92 4.06 1.06
CA GLU A 13 -9.60 3.25 0.05
C GLU A 13 -9.19 1.77 0.17
N PRO A 14 -10.13 0.81 0.24
CA PRO A 14 -9.80 -0.61 0.28
C PRO A 14 -9.21 -1.06 -1.06
N ILE A 15 -8.22 -1.95 -1.02
CA ILE A 15 -7.61 -2.54 -2.23
C ILE A 15 -7.28 -4.02 -2.00
N THR A 16 -7.30 -4.80 -3.07
CA THR A 16 -6.81 -6.20 -3.07
C THR A 16 -5.31 -6.28 -3.31
N TRP A 17 -4.70 -7.42 -2.96
CA TRP A 17 -3.30 -7.69 -3.30
C TRP A 17 -3.03 -7.55 -4.80
N SER A 18 -3.91 -8.10 -5.64
CA SER A 18 -3.75 -8.08 -7.09
C SER A 18 -3.77 -6.66 -7.66
N GLU A 19 -4.68 -5.80 -7.20
CA GLU A 19 -4.74 -4.40 -7.63
C GLU A 19 -3.52 -3.62 -7.12
N PHE A 20 -3.07 -3.90 -5.89
CA PHE A 20 -1.86 -3.29 -5.34
C PHE A 20 -0.64 -3.59 -6.22
N VAL A 21 -0.37 -4.86 -6.53
CA VAL A 21 0.81 -5.23 -7.35
C VAL A 21 0.68 -4.83 -8.82
N SER A 22 -0.54 -4.71 -9.34
CA SER A 22 -0.78 -4.42 -10.76
C SER A 22 -0.84 -2.92 -11.07
N HIS A 23 -1.37 -2.12 -10.14
CA HIS A 23 -1.72 -0.72 -10.39
C HIS A 23 -1.04 0.28 -9.47
N VAL A 24 -0.69 -0.11 -8.24
CA VAL A 24 -0.14 0.81 -7.23
C VAL A 24 1.38 0.64 -7.14
N LEU A 25 1.87 -0.54 -6.81
CA LEU A 25 3.29 -0.83 -6.61
C LEU A 25 4.16 -0.46 -7.85
N PRO A 26 3.78 -0.80 -9.09
CA PRO A 26 4.62 -0.51 -10.27
C PRO A 26 4.76 0.97 -10.59
N THR A 27 4.01 1.85 -9.92
CA THR A 27 4.13 3.31 -10.12
C THR A 27 5.38 3.88 -9.46
N GLY A 28 5.93 3.21 -8.43
CA GLY A 28 6.96 3.76 -7.56
C GLY A 28 6.51 4.98 -6.75
N GLN A 29 5.21 5.29 -6.71
CA GLN A 29 4.66 6.49 -6.04
C GLN A 29 4.18 6.21 -4.61
N ILE A 30 4.77 5.22 -3.96
CA ILE A 30 4.51 4.86 -2.57
C ILE A 30 5.53 5.58 -1.68
N GLN A 31 5.04 6.29 -0.68
CA GLN A 31 5.87 6.96 0.31
C GLN A 31 6.33 5.99 1.41
N LYS A 32 5.41 5.19 1.93
CA LYS A 32 5.67 4.19 2.99
C LYS A 32 4.51 3.21 3.12
N ILE A 33 4.79 2.06 3.71
CA ILE A 33 3.78 1.08 4.12
C ILE A 33 3.84 0.93 5.64
N ILE A 34 2.70 1.01 6.31
CA ILE A 34 2.59 0.76 7.76
C ILE A 34 1.74 -0.47 7.98
N VAL A 35 2.35 -1.52 8.52
CA VAL A 35 1.67 -2.77 8.85
C VAL A 35 1.17 -2.73 10.29
N PHE A 36 -0.07 -3.18 10.50
CA PHE A 36 -0.68 -3.40 11.82
C PHE A 36 -0.95 -4.90 11.97
N PRO A 37 0.02 -5.66 12.52
CA PRO A 37 -0.05 -7.12 12.60
C PRO A 37 -1.26 -7.61 13.39
N GLU A 38 -1.66 -6.90 14.43
CA GLU A 38 -2.78 -7.26 15.30
C GLU A 38 -4.15 -7.15 14.59
N ARG A 39 -4.16 -6.59 13.39
CA ARG A 39 -5.35 -6.31 12.58
C ARG A 39 -5.27 -6.92 11.18
N ASP A 40 -4.20 -7.66 10.88
CA ASP A 40 -3.94 -8.25 9.57
C ASP A 40 -4.13 -7.23 8.42
N VAL A 41 -3.65 -6.00 8.62
CA VAL A 41 -3.83 -4.90 7.65
C VAL A 41 -2.54 -4.11 7.44
N ALA A 42 -2.32 -3.69 6.20
CA ALA A 42 -1.31 -2.71 5.81
C ALA A 42 -1.98 -1.44 5.29
N TYR A 43 -1.42 -0.29 5.65
CA TYR A 43 -1.79 1.02 5.09
C TYR A 43 -0.66 1.51 4.18
N ILE A 44 -0.99 1.74 2.92
CA ILE A 44 -0.05 2.17 1.89
C ILE A 44 -0.27 3.67 1.66
N TYR A 45 0.73 4.47 1.98
CA TYR A 45 0.70 5.92 1.79
C TYR A 45 1.32 6.27 0.45
N THR A 46 0.65 7.09 -0.35
CA THR A 46 1.16 7.56 -1.65
C THR A 46 1.69 8.98 -1.55
N TYR A 47 2.54 9.39 -2.50
CA TYR A 47 2.97 10.78 -2.59
C TYR A 47 1.79 11.71 -2.93
N ALA A 48 1.89 12.98 -2.50
CA ALA A 48 0.88 13.98 -2.81
C ALA A 48 0.71 14.14 -4.33
N GLY A 49 -0.53 14.01 -4.81
CA GLY A 49 -0.86 14.12 -6.23
C GLY A 49 -0.46 12.88 -7.05
N ALA A 50 -0.21 11.75 -6.40
CA ALA A 50 0.18 10.52 -7.06
C ALA A 50 -0.81 10.08 -8.15
N LYS A 51 -0.28 9.50 -9.23
CA LYS A 51 -1.03 9.04 -10.40
C LYS A 51 -0.64 7.63 -10.81
N THR A 52 -1.63 6.87 -11.27
CA THR A 52 -1.44 5.58 -11.91
C THR A 52 -0.66 5.74 -13.23
N ARG A 53 -0.23 4.62 -13.82
CA ARG A 53 0.43 4.63 -15.15
C ARG A 53 -0.48 5.16 -16.27
N THR A 54 -1.80 5.14 -16.08
CA THR A 54 -2.80 5.69 -17.00
C THR A 54 -3.08 7.18 -16.76
N GLY A 55 -2.51 7.77 -15.70
CA GLY A 55 -2.65 9.18 -15.35
C GLY A 55 -3.83 9.49 -14.40
N GLU A 56 -4.55 8.47 -13.95
CA GLU A 56 -5.64 8.62 -12.97
C GLU A 56 -5.06 8.94 -11.58
N ARG A 57 -5.77 9.75 -10.79
CA ARG A 57 -5.34 10.10 -9.45
C ARG A 57 -5.44 8.87 -8.53
N MET A 58 -4.38 8.61 -7.77
CA MET A 58 -4.35 7.57 -6.75
C MET A 58 -4.92 8.08 -5.41
N ALA A 59 -5.43 7.15 -4.59
CA ALA A 59 -5.82 7.45 -3.23
C ALA A 59 -4.60 7.88 -2.41
N ALA A 60 -4.81 8.78 -1.44
CA ALA A 60 -3.75 9.18 -0.52
C ALA A 60 -3.30 8.03 0.39
N ILE A 61 -4.25 7.17 0.78
CA ILE A 61 -4.03 6.01 1.63
C ILE A 61 -4.87 4.84 1.12
N TYR A 62 -4.22 3.71 0.82
CA TYR A 62 -4.91 2.44 0.60
C TYR A 62 -4.89 1.58 1.85
N ARG A 63 -5.97 0.81 2.07
CA ARG A 63 -6.08 -0.21 3.10
C ARG A 63 -6.05 -1.59 2.45
N LEU A 64 -5.06 -2.40 2.79
CA LEU A 64 -4.85 -3.74 2.23
C LEU A 64 -4.90 -4.79 3.35
N GLY A 65 -5.70 -5.83 3.19
CA GLY A 65 -5.64 -7.00 4.08
C GLY A 65 -4.39 -7.84 3.79
N ILE A 66 -3.71 -8.31 4.82
CA ILE A 66 -2.49 -9.11 4.69
C ILE A 66 -2.66 -10.49 5.34
N PRO A 67 -2.04 -11.55 4.79
CA PRO A 67 -2.13 -12.89 5.36
C PRO A 67 -1.26 -13.09 6.62
N SER A 68 -0.08 -12.45 6.64
CA SER A 68 0.82 -12.33 7.78
C SER A 68 1.91 -11.31 7.44
N VAL A 69 2.57 -10.73 8.44
CA VAL A 69 3.67 -9.76 8.22
C VAL A 69 4.82 -10.36 7.40
N PRO A 70 5.38 -11.54 7.75
CA PRO A 70 6.55 -12.05 7.03
C PRO A 70 6.23 -12.36 5.57
N LYS A 71 5.04 -12.94 5.32
CA LYS A 71 4.61 -13.27 3.96
C LYS A 71 4.36 -12.00 3.14
N PHE A 72 3.75 -10.99 3.74
CA PHE A 72 3.52 -9.71 3.09
C PHE A 72 4.84 -9.04 2.67
N GLU A 73 5.82 -8.98 3.57
CA GLU A 73 7.13 -8.40 3.27
C GLU A 73 7.84 -9.15 2.13
N GLU A 74 7.86 -10.49 2.18
CA GLU A 74 8.44 -11.33 1.12
C GLU A 74 7.76 -11.08 -0.24
N GLU A 75 6.43 -11.05 -0.26
CA GLU A 75 5.65 -10.86 -1.49
C GLU A 75 5.83 -9.44 -2.07
N VAL A 76 5.97 -8.40 -1.23
CA VAL A 76 6.27 -7.03 -1.68
C VAL A 76 7.64 -6.99 -2.35
N ARG A 77 8.69 -7.56 -1.73
CA ARG A 77 10.04 -7.58 -2.31
C ARG A 77 10.10 -8.37 -3.61
N ALA A 78 9.40 -9.51 -3.67
CA ALA A 78 9.28 -10.29 -4.90
C ALA A 78 8.57 -9.49 -6.01
N ALA A 79 7.51 -8.74 -5.68
CA ALA A 79 6.78 -7.93 -6.63
C ALA A 79 7.57 -6.71 -7.13
N GLU A 80 8.34 -6.04 -6.26
CA GLU A 80 9.24 -4.94 -6.65
C GLU A 80 10.34 -5.41 -7.60
N ALA A 81 10.95 -6.56 -7.29
CA ALA A 81 11.95 -7.19 -8.15
C ALA A 81 11.37 -7.59 -9.51
N ALA A 82 10.15 -8.16 -9.53
CA ALA A 82 9.45 -8.52 -10.76
C ALA A 82 9.05 -7.28 -11.59
N ALA A 83 8.67 -6.19 -10.93
CA ALA A 83 8.35 -4.90 -11.57
C ALA A 83 9.59 -4.17 -12.12
N ARG A 84 10.80 -4.67 -11.81
CA ARG A 84 12.09 -4.04 -12.17
C ARG A 84 12.19 -2.60 -11.70
N LEU A 85 11.60 -2.30 -10.54
CA LEU A 85 11.72 -0.99 -9.93
C LEU A 85 13.17 -0.77 -9.50
N PRO A 86 13.79 0.38 -9.84
CA PRO A 86 15.07 0.76 -9.28
C PRO A 86 14.99 0.78 -7.74
N PRO A 87 16.04 0.35 -7.01
CA PRO A 87 16.03 0.26 -5.55
C PRO A 87 15.63 1.55 -4.83
N GLU A 88 15.88 2.71 -5.43
CA GLU A 88 15.49 4.02 -4.89
C GLU A 88 13.96 4.26 -4.84
N TYR A 89 13.17 3.45 -5.56
CA TYR A 89 11.71 3.48 -5.53
C TYR A 89 11.09 2.35 -4.71
N TRP A 90 11.92 1.54 -4.04
CA TRP A 90 11.41 0.48 -3.19
C TRP A 90 10.78 1.07 -1.93
N THR A 91 9.74 0.42 -1.45
CA THR A 91 9.03 0.89 -0.27
C THR A 91 9.90 0.68 0.96
N PRO A 92 10.23 1.76 1.71
CA PRO A 92 10.99 1.65 2.95
C PRO A 92 10.21 0.91 4.04
#